data_AF-A0A1G8GQG6-F1
#
_entry.id   AF-A0A1G8GQG6-F1
#
_cell.length_a   1.000
_cell.length_b   1.000
_cell.length_c   1.000
_cell.angle_alpha   90.00
_cell.angle_beta   90.00
_cell.angle_gamma   90.00
#
_symmetry.space_group_name_H-M   'P 1'
#
loop_
_entity.id
_entity.type
_entity.pdbx_description
1 polymer ?
#
loop_
_entity_poly.entity_id
_entity_poly.type
_entity_poly.pdbx_seq_one_letter_code
_entity_poly.pdbx_strand_id
1 'polypeptide(L)'
;MKFIKDEHYKITLWILEILATLGFIYLIVYFVNAYSNYEILENVPYDFKKGGDNNYLSPNEKGDALGGVLNPIIGIVAILVTYLAFYIQYIANRQVQNQFKIQQFESQFYEMLRIHKDNVNEMYLTSKDGENFNGRYVLESIYYELIFCFNTCRSIVEANYKRQNHNESNLKTDKSILNFVYSIWFHGAQYINNEKFDFLQVECFKKLKNLQNEKNLHEDIKHQILKGNQSRVAHYYRHLFQTVKFVANQDEDFISYENKRKYLRILRAQLSNYEQALLFFNWFSDFGYKWEEANNLGNKFFTDYRIIHNLYPALILKMFDLDAFKSDRKEKNRGNDSIFEYQDWGY
;
A
#
# COMPACT_ATOMS: atom_id res chain seq x y z
N MET A 1 -19.16 -10.53 -5.99
CA MET A 1 -19.68 -11.49 -4.98
C MET A 1 -20.06 -10.84 -3.63
N LYS A 2 -19.46 -9.71 -3.21
CA LYS A 2 -19.85 -8.98 -1.97
C LYS A 2 -21.23 -8.28 -2.07
N PHE A 3 -21.52 -7.60 -3.18
CA PHE A 3 -22.79 -6.89 -3.41
C PHE A 3 -24.03 -7.81 -3.36
N ILE A 4 -23.93 -9.02 -3.91
CA ILE A 4 -25.05 -9.99 -3.94
C ILE A 4 -25.40 -10.47 -2.52
N LYS A 5 -24.42 -10.54 -1.61
CA LYS A 5 -24.66 -10.91 -0.20
C LYS A 5 -25.39 -9.82 0.59
N ASP A 6 -25.13 -8.54 0.30
CA ASP A 6 -25.78 -7.42 1.00
C ASP A 6 -27.26 -7.26 0.60
N GLU A 7 -27.64 -7.59 -0.64
CA GLU A 7 -29.04 -7.54 -1.08
C GLU A 7 -29.90 -8.65 -0.47
N HIS A 8 -29.42 -9.89 -0.49
CA HIS A 8 -30.13 -11.00 0.16
C HIS A 8 -30.29 -10.79 1.67
N TYR A 9 -29.31 -10.14 2.30
CA TYR A 9 -29.38 -9.76 3.72
C TYR A 9 -30.49 -8.74 3.99
N LYS A 10 -30.57 -7.68 3.20
CA LYS A 10 -31.65 -6.69 3.32
C LYS A 10 -33.03 -7.33 3.14
N ILE A 11 -33.18 -8.20 2.14
CA ILE A 11 -34.45 -8.89 1.90
C ILE A 11 -34.82 -9.79 3.09
N THR A 12 -33.86 -10.55 3.64
CA THR A 12 -34.11 -11.42 4.80
C THR A 12 -34.51 -10.60 6.03
N LEU A 13 -33.88 -9.45 6.26
CA LEU A 13 -34.25 -8.54 7.34
C LEU A 13 -35.66 -8.00 7.21
N TRP A 14 -36.03 -7.53 6.02
CA TRP A 14 -37.36 -7.02 5.73
C TRP A 14 -38.43 -8.09 5.94
N ILE A 15 -38.17 -9.32 5.50
CA ILE A 15 -39.09 -10.44 5.71
C ILE A 15 -39.27 -10.72 7.22
N LEU A 16 -38.18 -10.73 7.99
CA LEU A 16 -38.24 -10.98 9.44
C LEU A 16 -38.95 -9.85 10.19
N GLU A 17 -38.74 -8.60 9.79
CA GLU A 17 -39.42 -7.43 10.36
C GLU A 17 -40.92 -7.45 10.07
N ILE A 18 -41.30 -7.77 8.83
CA ILE A 18 -42.70 -7.95 8.42
C ILE A 18 -43.34 -9.10 9.20
N LEU A 19 -42.67 -10.24 9.31
CA LEU A 19 -43.20 -11.39 10.07
C LEU A 19 -43.37 -11.07 11.55
N ALA A 20 -42.43 -10.35 12.16
CA ALA A 20 -42.54 -9.91 13.55
C ALA A 20 -43.72 -8.94 13.75
N THR A 21 -43.91 -8.02 12.80
CA THR A 21 -45.00 -7.03 12.86
C THR A 21 -46.35 -7.69 12.63
N LEU A 22 -46.46 -8.61 11.67
CA LEU A 22 -47.66 -9.39 11.42
C LEU A 22 -48.00 -10.30 12.61
N GLY A 23 -47.00 -10.95 13.21
CA GLY A 23 -47.18 -11.73 14.44
C GLY A 23 -47.72 -10.87 15.58
N PHE A 24 -47.17 -9.67 15.77
CA PHE A 24 -47.65 -8.73 16.78
C PHE A 24 -49.09 -8.26 16.52
N ILE A 25 -49.43 -7.92 15.27
CA ILE A 25 -50.79 -7.54 14.86
C ILE A 25 -51.77 -8.70 15.09
N TYR A 26 -51.39 -9.92 14.69
CA TYR A 26 -52.22 -11.11 14.90
C TYR A 26 -52.52 -11.33 16.38
N LEU A 27 -51.56 -11.09 17.26
CA LEU A 27 -51.75 -11.20 18.70
C LEU A 27 -52.71 -10.17 19.26
N ILE A 28 -52.62 -8.92 18.79
CA ILE A 28 -53.59 -7.88 19.15
C ILE A 28 -54.99 -8.31 18.69
N VAL A 29 -55.13 -8.80 17.46
CA VAL A 29 -56.44 -9.23 16.92
C VAL A 29 -56.98 -10.45 17.68
N TYR A 30 -56.15 -11.44 17.96
CA TYR A 30 -56.52 -12.61 18.75
C TYR A 30 -56.95 -12.20 20.16
N PHE A 31 -56.23 -11.29 20.80
CA PHE A 31 -56.56 -10.76 22.11
C PHE A 31 -57.92 -10.03 22.11
N VAL A 32 -58.15 -9.14 21.14
CA VAL A 32 -59.43 -8.42 20.99
C VAL A 32 -60.58 -9.40 20.73
N ASN A 33 -60.36 -10.43 19.91
CA ASN A 33 -61.37 -11.43 19.57
C ASN A 33 -61.68 -12.37 20.75
N ALA A 34 -60.66 -12.82 21.48
CA ALA A 34 -60.82 -13.59 22.71
C ALA A 34 -61.59 -12.79 23.78
N TYR A 35 -61.36 -11.48 23.85
CA TYR A 35 -62.10 -10.56 24.72
C TYR A 35 -63.56 -10.37 24.27
N SER A 36 -63.80 -10.15 22.96
CA SER A 36 -65.13 -9.79 22.45
C SER A 36 -66.09 -10.98 22.35
N ASN A 37 -65.58 -12.19 22.03
CA ASN A 37 -66.44 -13.30 21.60
C ASN A 37 -66.62 -14.42 22.62
N TYR A 38 -65.77 -14.51 23.66
CA TYR A 38 -65.76 -15.68 24.54
C TYR A 38 -65.95 -15.37 26.04
N GLU A 39 -66.08 -14.09 26.44
CA GLU A 39 -66.28 -13.68 27.85
C GLU A 39 -65.33 -14.40 28.85
N ILE A 40 -64.12 -14.78 28.40
CA ILE A 40 -63.18 -15.68 29.11
C ILE A 40 -62.74 -15.07 30.45
N LEU A 41 -62.88 -13.75 30.60
CA LEU A 41 -62.52 -12.99 31.78
C LEU A 41 -63.74 -12.54 32.60
N GLU A 42 -64.96 -12.83 32.16
CA GLU A 42 -66.15 -12.46 32.91
C GLU A 42 -66.74 -13.65 33.64
N ASN A 43 -66.73 -14.85 33.06
CA ASN A 43 -67.37 -16.02 33.66
C ASN A 43 -66.38 -17.09 34.14
N VAL A 44 -66.66 -17.67 35.31
CA VAL A 44 -65.94 -18.84 35.83
C VAL A 44 -66.20 -20.05 34.92
N PRO A 45 -65.19 -20.89 34.57
CA PRO A 45 -65.40 -22.11 33.80
C PRO A 45 -66.50 -22.98 34.43
N TYR A 46 -67.38 -23.56 33.61
CA TYR A 46 -68.57 -24.29 34.07
C TYR A 46 -68.30 -25.38 35.13
N ASP A 47 -67.09 -25.95 35.12
CA ASP A 47 -66.63 -27.01 36.04
C ASP A 47 -66.12 -26.49 37.41
N PHE A 48 -66.06 -25.16 37.61
CA PHE A 48 -65.53 -24.50 38.80
C PHE A 48 -66.58 -23.73 39.62
N LYS A 49 -67.85 -24.18 39.60
CA LYS A 49 -68.88 -23.61 40.47
C LYS A 49 -68.58 -23.90 41.95
N LYS A 50 -67.91 -22.97 42.64
CA LYS A 50 -68.02 -22.86 44.10
C LYS A 50 -69.41 -22.31 44.38
N GLY A 51 -70.22 -23.04 45.15
CA GLY A 51 -71.57 -22.63 45.51
C GLY A 51 -71.61 -21.21 46.07
N GLY A 52 -72.20 -20.28 45.32
CA GLY A 52 -72.39 -18.87 45.67
C GLY A 52 -72.77 -18.05 44.43
N ASP A 53 -73.82 -17.23 44.52
CA ASP A 53 -74.61 -16.66 43.42
C ASP A 53 -73.94 -15.62 42.49
N ASN A 54 -72.62 -15.45 42.47
CA ASN A 54 -71.97 -14.52 41.55
C ASN A 54 -70.91 -15.23 40.69
N ASN A 55 -71.26 -15.54 39.44
CA ASN A 55 -70.41 -16.22 38.46
C ASN A 55 -69.28 -15.33 37.86
N TYR A 56 -68.95 -14.20 38.49
CA TYR A 56 -67.98 -13.24 37.97
C TYR A 56 -66.58 -13.43 38.57
N LEU A 57 -65.55 -13.46 37.71
CA LEU A 57 -64.15 -13.51 38.14
C LEU A 57 -63.73 -12.21 38.86
N SER A 58 -62.96 -12.32 39.96
CA SER A 58 -62.39 -11.15 40.63
C SER A 58 -61.31 -10.47 39.77
N PRO A 59 -61.02 -9.17 39.96
CA PRO A 59 -59.98 -8.47 39.19
C PRO A 59 -58.60 -9.16 39.19
N ASN A 60 -58.25 -9.82 40.30
CA ASN A 60 -56.99 -10.57 40.42
C ASN A 60 -57.00 -11.83 39.57
N GLU A 61 -58.08 -12.61 39.60
CA GLU A 61 -58.22 -13.85 38.81
C GLU A 61 -58.28 -13.57 37.31
N LYS A 62 -58.89 -12.44 36.90
CA LYS A 62 -58.85 -11.95 35.52
C LYS A 62 -57.42 -11.62 35.09
N GLY A 63 -56.65 -10.96 35.96
CA GLY A 63 -55.24 -10.65 35.74
C GLY A 63 -54.37 -11.91 35.56
N ASP A 64 -54.60 -12.93 36.37
CA ASP A 64 -53.85 -14.19 36.32
C ASP A 64 -54.15 -14.99 35.04
N ALA A 65 -55.41 -15.07 34.62
CA ALA A 65 -55.81 -15.73 33.38
C ALA A 65 -55.21 -15.02 32.15
N LEU A 66 -55.25 -13.69 32.13
CA LEU A 66 -54.62 -12.88 31.09
C LEU A 66 -53.11 -13.08 31.02
N GLY A 67 -52.43 -13.02 32.16
CA GLY A 67 -50.99 -13.25 32.25
C GLY A 67 -50.61 -14.66 31.79
N GLY A 68 -51.39 -15.67 32.16
CA GLY A 68 -51.14 -17.07 31.78
C GLY A 68 -51.17 -17.31 30.27
N VAL A 69 -52.06 -16.63 29.53
CA VAL A 69 -52.17 -16.76 28.07
C VAL A 69 -51.17 -15.85 27.34
N LEU A 70 -50.99 -14.62 27.81
CA LEU A 70 -50.17 -13.62 27.12
C LEU A 70 -48.66 -13.83 27.35
N ASN A 71 -48.23 -14.23 28.54
CA ASN A 71 -46.80 -14.31 28.87
C ASN A 71 -46.02 -15.28 27.97
N PRO A 72 -46.50 -16.51 27.67
CA PRO A 72 -45.79 -17.41 26.76
C PRO A 72 -45.65 -16.84 25.34
N ILE A 73 -46.69 -16.16 24.86
CA ILE A 73 -46.72 -15.54 23.55
C ILE A 73 -45.72 -14.38 23.47
N ILE A 74 -45.80 -13.45 24.43
CA ILE A 74 -44.87 -12.32 24.55
C ILE A 74 -43.45 -12.86 24.67
N GLY A 75 -43.25 -13.95 25.42
CA GLY A 75 -41.98 -14.66 25.53
C GLY A 75 -41.43 -15.16 24.18
N ILE A 76 -42.26 -15.80 23.34
CA ILE A 76 -41.85 -16.26 22.00
C ILE A 76 -41.49 -15.07 21.10
N VAL A 77 -42.32 -14.03 21.08
CA VAL A 77 -42.03 -12.81 20.30
C VAL A 77 -40.73 -12.17 20.76
N ALA A 78 -40.52 -12.06 22.09
CA ALA A 78 -39.28 -11.52 22.65
C ALA A 78 -38.06 -12.35 22.23
N ILE A 79 -38.12 -13.69 22.29
CA ILE A 79 -37.03 -14.57 21.84
C ILE A 79 -36.70 -14.34 20.36
N LEU A 80 -37.72 -14.24 19.49
CA LEU A 80 -37.51 -14.01 18.06
C LEU A 80 -36.87 -12.65 17.78
N VAL A 81 -37.36 -11.58 18.42
CA VAL A 81 -36.80 -10.23 18.30
C VAL A 81 -35.36 -10.18 18.83
N THR A 82 -35.10 -10.80 19.98
CA THR A 82 -33.77 -10.90 20.57
C THR A 82 -32.80 -11.68 19.67
N TYR A 83 -33.22 -12.81 19.10
CA TYR A 83 -32.43 -13.55 18.14
C TYR A 83 -32.07 -12.70 16.91
N LEU A 84 -33.06 -11.98 16.36
CA LEU A 84 -32.85 -11.08 15.23
C LEU A 84 -31.83 -9.98 15.57
N ALA A 85 -31.96 -9.35 16.74
CA ALA A 85 -31.03 -8.33 17.20
C ALA A 85 -29.59 -8.88 17.31
N PHE A 86 -29.42 -10.07 17.89
CA PHE A 86 -28.11 -10.72 17.97
C PHE A 86 -27.55 -11.10 16.59
N TYR A 87 -28.39 -11.52 15.66
CA TYR A 87 -27.96 -11.85 14.30
C TYR A 87 -27.49 -10.61 13.52
N ILE A 88 -28.23 -9.49 13.62
CA ILE A 88 -27.82 -8.20 13.06
C ILE A 88 -26.49 -7.75 13.69
N GLN A 89 -26.37 -7.84 15.02
CA GLN A 89 -25.15 -7.49 15.72
C GLN A 89 -23.97 -8.37 15.29
N TYR A 90 -24.17 -9.67 15.09
CA TYR A 90 -23.15 -10.59 14.60
C TYR A 90 -22.62 -10.17 13.22
N ILE A 91 -23.51 -9.81 12.31
CA ILE A 91 -23.12 -9.34 10.97
C ILE A 91 -22.41 -7.99 11.03
N ALA A 92 -22.93 -7.04 11.81
CA ALA A 92 -22.29 -5.76 12.06
C ALA A 92 -20.88 -5.94 12.63
N ASN A 93 -20.71 -6.84 13.61
CA ASN A 93 -19.41 -7.19 14.18
C ASN A 93 -18.44 -7.74 13.13
N ARG A 94 -18.89 -8.59 12.19
CA ARG A 94 -18.03 -9.07 11.09
C ARG A 94 -17.61 -7.94 10.15
N GLN A 95 -18.49 -6.99 9.86
CA GLN A 95 -18.15 -5.82 9.06
C GLN A 95 -17.12 -4.93 9.78
N VAL A 96 -17.33 -4.67 11.06
CA VAL A 96 -16.40 -3.93 11.93
C VAL A 96 -15.04 -4.62 11.98
N GLN A 97 -14.97 -5.95 12.14
CA GLN A 97 -13.71 -6.68 12.12
C GLN A 97 -12.95 -6.53 10.78
N ASN A 98 -13.65 -6.55 9.65
CA ASN A 98 -13.02 -6.35 8.35
C ASN A 98 -12.53 -4.90 8.18
N GLN A 99 -13.31 -3.91 8.64
CA GLN A 99 -12.87 -2.51 8.65
C GLN A 99 -11.64 -2.32 9.54
N PHE A 100 -11.62 -2.97 10.71
CA PHE A 100 -10.48 -2.92 11.62
C PHE A 100 -9.19 -3.47 10.98
N LYS A 101 -9.29 -4.57 10.22
CA LYS A 101 -8.13 -5.09 9.46
C LYS A 101 -7.61 -4.08 8.44
N ILE A 102 -8.50 -3.43 7.70
CA ILE A 102 -8.13 -2.38 6.73
C ILE A 102 -7.48 -1.21 7.45
N GLN A 103 -8.06 -0.74 8.55
CA GLN A 103 -7.51 0.35 9.36
C GLN A 103 -6.12 0.01 9.92
N GLN A 104 -5.92 -1.22 10.39
CA GLN A 104 -4.62 -1.69 10.87
C GLN A 104 -3.57 -1.68 9.76
N PHE A 105 -3.94 -2.17 8.57
CA PHE A 105 -3.09 -2.11 7.38
C PHE A 105 -2.75 -0.66 7.01
N GLU A 106 -3.75 0.22 6.94
CA GLU A 106 -3.55 1.64 6.60
C GLU A 106 -2.69 2.35 7.63
N SER A 107 -2.92 2.11 8.92
CA SER A 107 -2.10 2.66 10.01
C SER A 107 -0.63 2.24 9.87
N GLN A 108 -0.37 0.95 9.63
CA GLN A 108 0.99 0.46 9.38
C GLN A 108 1.61 1.06 8.12
N PHE A 109 0.84 1.17 7.03
CA PHE A 109 1.30 1.80 5.80
C PHE A 109 1.70 3.26 5.99
N TYR A 110 0.84 4.06 6.62
CA TYR A 110 1.12 5.48 6.86
C TYR A 110 2.26 5.69 7.86
N GLU A 111 2.43 4.77 8.82
CA GLU A 111 3.58 4.80 9.73
C GLU A 111 4.89 4.56 8.98
N MET A 112 4.96 3.55 8.10
CA MET A 112 6.15 3.33 7.28
C MET A 112 6.41 4.49 6.31
N LEU A 113 5.36 5.11 5.78
CA LEU A 113 5.46 6.31 4.95
C LEU A 113 6.07 7.48 5.74
N ARG A 114 5.61 7.67 6.99
CA ARG A 114 6.16 8.69 7.91
C ARG A 114 7.63 8.43 8.19
N ILE A 115 7.99 7.22 8.61
CA ILE A 115 9.39 6.85 8.87
C ILE A 115 10.26 7.06 7.63
N HIS A 116 9.76 6.73 6.43
CA HIS A 116 10.49 7.00 5.20
C HIS A 116 10.74 8.49 4.98
N LYS A 117 9.73 9.34 5.22
CA LYS A 117 9.87 10.80 5.15
C LYS A 117 10.85 11.33 6.20
N ASP A 118 10.82 10.79 7.41
CA ASP A 118 11.74 11.18 8.49
C ASP A 118 13.19 10.80 8.12
N ASN A 119 13.41 9.59 7.59
CA ASN A 119 14.72 9.19 7.07
C ASN A 119 15.25 10.16 6.01
N VAL A 120 14.39 10.67 5.12
CA VAL A 120 14.77 11.68 4.12
C VAL A 120 15.12 12.99 4.81
N ASN A 121 14.28 13.48 5.72
CA ASN A 121 14.48 14.75 6.42
C ASN A 121 15.74 14.76 7.30
N GLU A 122 16.09 13.62 7.89
CA GLU A 122 17.29 13.44 8.71
C GLU A 122 18.59 13.34 7.90
N MET A 123 18.50 13.17 6.58
CA MET A 123 19.70 13.18 5.74
C MET A 123 20.36 14.55 5.80
N TYR A 124 21.68 14.54 5.99
CA TYR A 124 22.50 15.74 5.96
C TYR A 124 23.78 15.53 5.14
N LEU A 125 24.28 16.62 4.56
CA LEU A 125 25.50 16.67 3.79
C LEU A 125 26.14 18.05 3.96
N THR A 126 27.44 18.08 4.20
CA THR A 126 28.19 19.34 4.36
C THR A 126 28.89 19.69 3.06
N SER A 127 28.68 20.93 2.61
CA SER A 127 29.38 21.59 1.53
C SER A 127 30.89 21.65 1.79
N LYS A 128 31.69 21.85 0.74
CA LYS A 128 33.10 22.21 0.86
C LYS A 128 33.30 23.53 1.61
N ASP A 129 32.32 24.42 1.56
CA ASP A 129 32.34 25.73 2.24
C ASP A 129 31.81 25.67 3.68
N GLY A 130 31.45 24.48 4.17
CA GLY A 130 30.95 24.28 5.53
C GLY A 130 29.45 24.48 5.72
N GLU A 131 28.71 24.87 4.68
CA GLU A 131 27.25 24.92 4.69
C GLU A 131 26.63 23.53 4.76
N ASN A 132 25.55 23.36 5.53
CA ASN A 132 24.84 22.07 5.63
C ASN A 132 23.60 22.07 4.74
N PHE A 133 23.46 21.03 3.92
CA PHE A 133 22.26 20.69 3.18
C PHE A 133 21.55 19.54 3.85
N ASN A 134 20.22 19.61 3.92
CA ASN A 134 19.40 18.59 4.56
C ASN A 134 18.27 18.13 3.63
N GLY A 135 17.69 16.98 3.94
CA GLY A 135 16.50 16.52 3.26
C GLY A 135 16.73 16.13 1.81
N ARG A 136 15.76 16.48 0.95
CA ARG A 136 15.75 16.11 -0.48
C ARG A 136 16.94 16.68 -1.27
N TYR A 137 17.47 17.84 -0.87
CA TYR A 137 18.63 18.43 -1.54
C TYR A 137 19.86 17.52 -1.46
N VAL A 138 20.00 16.73 -0.38
CA VAL A 138 21.08 15.75 -0.26
C VAL A 138 20.98 14.70 -1.36
N LEU A 139 19.77 14.19 -1.62
CA LEU A 139 19.52 13.17 -2.66
C LEU A 139 19.76 13.72 -4.07
N GLU A 140 19.38 14.97 -4.33
CA GLU A 140 19.69 15.68 -5.58
C GLU A 140 21.21 15.85 -5.76
N SER A 141 21.94 16.33 -4.73
CA SER A 141 23.38 16.51 -4.81
C SER A 141 24.14 15.20 -5.06
N ILE A 142 23.77 14.11 -4.38
CA ILE A 142 24.44 12.81 -4.60
C ILE A 142 24.04 12.17 -5.93
N TYR A 143 22.86 12.50 -6.49
CA TYR A 143 22.50 12.15 -7.86
C TYR A 143 23.44 12.83 -8.86
N TYR A 144 23.64 14.14 -8.75
CA TYR A 144 24.58 14.86 -9.62
C TYR A 144 26.01 14.35 -9.48
N GLU A 145 26.44 14.02 -8.26
CA GLU A 145 27.72 13.35 -8.01
C GLU A 145 27.85 12.05 -8.82
N LEU A 146 26.84 11.17 -8.78
CA LEU A 146 26.85 9.91 -9.49
C LEU A 146 26.93 10.13 -11.01
N ILE A 147 26.11 11.03 -11.55
CA ILE A 147 26.09 11.38 -12.98
C ILE A 147 27.44 11.94 -13.44
N PHE A 148 28.02 12.85 -12.66
CA PHE A 148 29.33 13.43 -12.94
C PHE A 148 30.42 12.36 -12.98
N CYS A 149 30.44 11.47 -11.99
CA CYS A 149 31.42 10.38 -11.93
C CYS A 149 31.24 9.41 -13.10
N PHE A 150 30.00 9.11 -13.49
CA PHE A 150 29.68 8.27 -14.62
C PHE A 150 30.18 8.89 -15.93
N ASN A 151 29.82 10.14 -16.22
CA ASN A 151 30.21 10.83 -17.44
C ASN A 151 31.74 10.98 -17.55
N THR A 152 32.41 11.21 -16.42
CA THR A 152 33.88 11.24 -16.36
C THR A 152 34.46 9.90 -16.81
N CYS A 153 33.98 8.77 -16.26
CA CYS A 153 34.48 7.45 -16.63
C CYS A 153 34.12 7.09 -18.08
N ARG A 154 32.90 7.41 -18.51
CA ARG A 154 32.43 7.18 -19.88
C ARG A 154 33.31 7.90 -20.90
N SER A 155 33.64 9.17 -20.67
CA SER A 155 34.50 9.94 -21.59
C SER A 155 35.91 9.34 -21.72
N ILE A 156 36.46 8.75 -20.66
CA ILE A 156 37.76 8.06 -20.68
C ILE A 156 37.68 6.79 -21.54
N VAL A 157 36.62 6.00 -21.36
CA VAL A 157 36.39 4.79 -22.17
C VAL A 157 36.24 5.15 -23.64
N GLU A 158 35.43 6.17 -23.96
CA GLU A 158 35.22 6.64 -25.34
C GLU A 158 36.50 7.20 -25.96
N ALA A 159 37.32 7.95 -25.20
CA ALA A 159 38.58 8.50 -25.69
C ALA A 159 39.62 7.40 -25.97
N ASN A 160 39.71 6.39 -25.10
CA ASN A 160 40.59 5.24 -25.32
C ASN A 160 40.14 4.40 -26.53
N TYR A 161 38.84 4.19 -26.68
CA TYR A 161 38.29 3.49 -27.83
C TYR A 161 38.62 4.18 -29.16
N LYS A 162 38.42 5.51 -29.23
CA LYS A 162 38.77 6.32 -30.42
C LYS A 162 40.26 6.25 -30.79
N ARG A 163 41.15 6.07 -29.81
CA ARG A 163 42.60 5.95 -30.04
C ARG A 163 43.02 4.58 -30.59
N GLN A 164 42.22 3.53 -30.37
CA GLN A 164 42.62 2.14 -30.68
C GLN A 164 42.16 1.62 -32.05
N ASN A 165 41.48 2.41 -32.89
CA ASN A 165 41.12 2.08 -34.29
C ASN A 165 40.52 0.67 -34.50
N HIS A 166 39.79 0.11 -33.53
CA HIS A 166 39.26 -1.27 -33.59
C HIS A 166 37.78 -1.39 -33.21
N ASN A 167 37.16 -2.43 -33.78
CA ASN A 167 35.75 -2.83 -33.78
C ASN A 167 34.95 -2.60 -32.49
N GLU A 168 33.68 -2.23 -32.68
CA GLU A 168 32.65 -1.93 -31.67
C GLU A 168 32.44 -3.01 -30.59
N SER A 169 32.87 -4.25 -30.85
CA SER A 169 32.57 -5.41 -30.02
C SER A 169 33.20 -5.42 -28.62
N ASN A 170 34.20 -4.56 -28.36
CA ASN A 170 34.92 -4.48 -27.08
C ASN A 170 34.59 -3.23 -26.24
N LEU A 171 33.63 -2.40 -26.67
CA LEU A 171 33.23 -1.23 -25.88
C LEU A 171 32.54 -1.71 -24.59
N LYS A 172 33.06 -1.26 -23.44
CA LYS A 172 32.36 -1.47 -22.17
C LYS A 172 30.97 -0.87 -22.25
N THR A 173 29.96 -1.65 -21.91
CA THR A 173 28.57 -1.18 -21.88
C THR A 173 28.40 -0.10 -20.82
N ASP A 174 27.48 0.84 -21.05
CA ASP A 174 27.10 1.85 -20.06
C ASP A 174 26.74 1.21 -18.71
N LYS A 175 26.11 0.03 -18.73
CA LYS A 175 25.86 -0.78 -17.54
C LYS A 175 27.16 -1.13 -16.79
N SER A 176 28.19 -1.64 -17.47
CA SER A 176 29.46 -1.99 -16.82
C SER A 176 30.15 -0.79 -16.19
N ILE A 177 30.13 0.36 -16.87
CA ILE A 177 30.71 1.62 -16.37
C ILE A 177 29.91 2.08 -15.15
N LEU A 178 28.59 2.07 -15.22
CA LEU A 178 27.72 2.47 -14.12
C LEU A 178 27.87 1.55 -12.91
N ASN A 179 27.90 0.22 -13.07
CA ASN A 179 28.15 -0.73 -11.98
C ASN A 179 29.44 -0.39 -11.22
N PHE A 180 30.51 -0.10 -11.97
CA PHE A 180 31.80 0.28 -11.40
C PHE A 180 31.72 1.61 -10.63
N VAL A 181 31.17 2.65 -11.27
CA VAL A 181 31.05 3.98 -10.66
C VAL A 181 30.13 3.95 -9.45
N TYR A 182 29.00 3.25 -9.53
CA TYR A 182 28.04 3.09 -8.45
C TYR A 182 28.69 2.39 -7.25
N SER A 183 29.53 1.36 -7.47
CA SER A 183 30.28 0.71 -6.40
C SER A 183 31.19 1.70 -5.64
N ILE A 184 31.91 2.56 -6.36
CA ILE A 184 32.77 3.58 -5.74
C ILE A 184 31.93 4.64 -5.04
N TRP A 185 30.86 5.13 -5.67
CA TRP A 185 29.95 6.13 -5.12
C TRP A 185 29.24 5.64 -3.85
N PHE A 186 28.83 4.38 -3.84
CA PHE A 186 28.12 3.77 -2.72
C PHE A 186 29.06 3.54 -1.54
N HIS A 187 30.16 2.82 -1.74
CA HIS A 187 31.07 2.48 -0.64
C HIS A 187 31.99 3.65 -0.25
N GLY A 188 32.44 4.45 -1.21
CA GLY A 188 33.44 5.49 -1.05
C GLY A 188 34.81 5.03 -1.52
N ALA A 189 35.56 5.92 -2.18
CA ALA A 189 36.83 5.59 -2.83
C ALA A 189 37.90 5.07 -1.86
N GLN A 190 37.83 5.44 -0.58
CA GLN A 190 38.76 4.97 0.46
C GLN A 190 38.63 3.48 0.80
N TYR A 191 37.49 2.84 0.49
CA TYR A 191 37.22 1.43 0.82
C TYR A 191 37.34 0.51 -0.40
N ILE A 192 37.78 1.04 -1.54
CA ILE A 192 37.84 0.31 -2.80
C ILE A 192 39.22 -0.32 -2.97
N ASN A 193 39.27 -1.65 -3.11
CA ASN A 193 40.46 -2.36 -3.54
C ASN A 193 40.54 -2.35 -5.08
N ASN A 194 41.64 -1.81 -5.62
CA ASN A 194 41.87 -1.65 -7.05
C ASN A 194 42.69 -2.77 -7.69
N GLU A 195 43.09 -3.81 -6.96
CA GLU A 195 43.91 -4.93 -7.48
C GLU A 195 43.25 -5.67 -8.64
N LYS A 196 41.92 -5.76 -8.63
CA LYS A 196 41.13 -6.46 -9.66
C LYS A 196 40.67 -5.54 -10.80
N PHE A 197 41.09 -4.27 -10.80
CA PHE A 197 40.65 -3.31 -11.81
C PHE A 197 41.37 -3.56 -13.13
N ASP A 198 40.61 -3.54 -14.21
CA ASP A 198 41.22 -3.45 -15.53
C ASP A 198 41.82 -2.06 -15.78
N PHE A 199 42.58 -1.94 -16.87
CA PHE A 199 43.27 -0.70 -17.24
C PHE A 199 42.35 0.53 -17.25
N LEU A 200 41.16 0.41 -17.85
CA LEU A 200 40.20 1.52 -17.95
C LEU A 200 39.63 1.90 -16.59
N GLN A 201 39.32 0.90 -15.74
CA GLN A 201 38.88 1.14 -14.36
C GLN A 201 39.96 1.83 -13.53
N VAL A 202 41.23 1.45 -13.68
CA VAL A 202 42.35 2.12 -13.01
C VAL A 202 42.48 3.57 -13.45
N GLU A 203 42.38 3.86 -14.75
CA GLU A 203 42.43 5.22 -15.28
C GLU A 203 41.26 6.07 -14.76
N CYS A 204 40.05 5.52 -14.81
CA CYS A 204 38.85 6.14 -14.26
C CYS A 204 38.99 6.44 -12.77
N PHE A 205 39.40 5.46 -11.96
CA PHE A 205 39.56 5.62 -10.52
C PHE A 205 40.60 6.68 -10.17
N LYS A 206 41.74 6.71 -10.88
CA LYS A 206 42.77 7.75 -10.69
C LYS A 206 42.22 9.13 -11.02
N LYS A 207 41.53 9.30 -12.15
CA LYS A 207 40.94 10.58 -12.53
C LYS A 207 39.93 11.06 -11.49
N LEU A 208 39.00 10.19 -11.08
CA LEU A 208 38.00 10.49 -10.06
C LEU A 208 38.62 10.87 -8.71
N LYS A 209 39.68 10.17 -8.28
CA LYS A 209 40.39 10.49 -7.03
C LYS A 209 41.14 11.82 -7.10
N ASN A 210 41.66 12.21 -8.26
CA ASN A 210 42.26 13.54 -8.44
C ASN A 210 41.19 14.65 -8.35
N LEU A 211 40.03 14.42 -8.99
CA LEU A 211 38.88 15.32 -8.97
C LEU A 211 38.28 15.48 -7.57
N GLN A 212 38.43 14.49 -6.69
CA GLN A 212 37.92 14.52 -5.32
C GLN A 212 38.35 15.76 -4.51
N ASN A 213 39.54 16.30 -4.79
CA ASN A 213 40.09 17.45 -4.07
C ASN A 213 39.85 18.79 -4.78
N GLU A 214 39.28 18.78 -5.99
CA GLU A 214 38.98 20.01 -6.71
C GLU A 214 37.80 20.74 -6.06
N LYS A 215 37.92 22.06 -5.86
CA LYS A 215 36.86 22.86 -5.25
C LYS A 215 35.64 22.99 -6.16
N ASN A 216 35.85 23.29 -7.44
CA ASN A 216 34.80 23.59 -8.41
C ASN A 216 34.68 22.49 -9.47
N LEU A 217 33.94 21.42 -9.15
CA LEU A 217 33.71 20.29 -10.07
C LEU A 217 32.53 20.56 -11.00
N HIS A 218 31.39 20.91 -10.41
CA HIS A 218 30.11 21.17 -11.06
C HIS A 218 29.31 22.11 -10.16
N GLU A 219 28.48 22.98 -10.74
CA GLU A 219 27.67 23.96 -9.99
C GLU A 219 26.74 23.29 -8.97
N ASP A 220 26.17 22.14 -9.36
CA ASP A 220 25.28 21.35 -8.50
C ASP A 220 25.99 20.43 -7.49
N ILE A 221 27.33 20.31 -7.57
CA ILE A 221 28.12 19.47 -6.64
C ILE A 221 28.86 20.36 -5.66
N LYS A 222 28.20 20.64 -4.54
CA LYS A 222 28.72 21.50 -3.46
C LYS A 222 29.54 20.74 -2.43
N HIS A 223 29.45 19.41 -2.38
CA HIS A 223 30.15 18.56 -1.42
C HIS A 223 31.37 17.85 -2.02
N GLN A 224 32.17 17.24 -1.15
CA GLN A 224 33.29 16.39 -1.58
C GLN A 224 32.76 15.05 -2.11
N ILE A 225 33.13 14.73 -3.35
CA ILE A 225 32.72 13.49 -4.02
C ILE A 225 33.46 12.26 -3.45
N LEU A 226 32.90 11.07 -3.72
CA LEU A 226 33.49 9.75 -3.44
C LEU A 226 33.78 9.46 -1.96
N LYS A 227 33.14 10.17 -1.03
CA LYS A 227 33.18 9.87 0.42
C LYS A 227 32.41 8.60 0.81
N GLY A 228 31.58 8.10 -0.11
CA GLY A 228 30.67 7.00 0.15
C GLY A 228 29.30 7.51 0.59
N ASN A 229 28.26 7.01 -0.08
CA ASN A 229 26.87 7.37 0.17
C ASN A 229 26.05 6.24 0.81
N GLN A 230 26.67 5.08 1.09
CA GLN A 230 26.03 3.92 1.71
C GLN A 230 25.27 4.26 2.98
N SER A 231 25.85 5.03 3.92
CA SER A 231 25.18 5.39 5.18
C SER A 231 23.91 6.21 4.96
N ARG A 232 23.87 7.04 3.89
CA ARG A 232 22.71 7.87 3.54
C ARG A 232 21.64 7.05 2.83
N VAL A 233 22.02 6.30 1.80
CA VAL A 233 21.03 5.68 0.90
C VAL A 233 20.63 4.27 1.30
N ALA A 234 21.44 3.52 2.06
CA ALA A 234 21.11 2.14 2.40
C ALA A 234 19.87 2.02 3.30
N HIS A 235 19.73 2.89 4.31
CA HIS A 235 18.54 2.92 5.17
C HIS A 235 17.30 3.38 4.41
N TYR A 236 17.47 4.42 3.59
CA TYR A 236 16.44 4.93 2.69
C TYR A 236 15.88 3.86 1.76
N TYR A 237 16.74 3.17 1.00
CA TYR A 237 16.31 2.12 0.08
C TYR A 237 15.68 0.94 0.82
N ARG A 238 16.22 0.55 1.98
CA ARG A 238 15.67 -0.56 2.76
C ARG A 238 14.25 -0.25 3.24
N HIS A 239 14.01 0.93 3.78
CA HIS A 239 12.68 1.30 4.26
C HIS A 239 11.71 1.44 3.09
N LEU A 240 12.12 2.10 1.99
CA LEU A 240 11.30 2.20 0.79
C LEU A 240 10.92 0.82 0.24
N PHE A 241 11.89 -0.10 0.15
CA PHE A 241 11.67 -1.49 -0.29
C PHE A 241 10.68 -2.23 0.60
N GLN A 242 10.84 -2.11 1.93
CA GLN A 242 9.92 -2.79 2.86
C GLN A 242 8.50 -2.23 2.78
N THR A 243 8.33 -0.91 2.63
CA THR A 243 7.00 -0.31 2.43
C THR A 243 6.35 -0.82 1.16
N VAL A 244 7.10 -0.87 0.05
CA VAL A 244 6.57 -1.39 -1.22
C VAL A 244 6.20 -2.86 -1.10
N LYS A 245 7.11 -3.67 -0.55
CA LYS A 245 6.91 -5.10 -0.33
C LYS A 245 5.71 -5.39 0.58
N PHE A 246 5.54 -4.61 1.65
CA PHE A 246 4.41 -4.74 2.57
C PHE A 246 3.07 -4.61 1.83
N VAL A 247 2.91 -3.61 0.96
CA VAL A 247 1.68 -3.41 0.20
C VAL A 247 1.52 -4.46 -0.91
N ALA A 248 2.59 -4.72 -1.66
CA ALA A 248 2.57 -5.64 -2.80
C ALA A 248 2.18 -7.06 -2.38
N ASN A 249 2.70 -7.52 -1.23
CA ASN A 249 2.52 -8.89 -0.74
C ASN A 249 1.20 -9.14 0.01
N GLN A 250 0.33 -8.14 0.17
CA GLN A 250 -1.00 -8.39 0.76
C GLN A 250 -1.81 -9.34 -0.12
N ASP A 251 -2.69 -10.14 0.48
CA ASP A 251 -3.65 -10.95 -0.28
C ASP A 251 -4.58 -10.04 -1.11
N GLU A 252 -4.87 -10.41 -2.36
CA GLU A 252 -5.76 -9.64 -3.24
C GLU A 252 -7.23 -9.72 -2.85
N ASP A 253 -7.63 -10.77 -2.12
CA ASP A 253 -8.95 -10.85 -1.50
C ASP A 253 -9.11 -9.85 -0.35
N PHE A 254 -7.98 -9.47 0.28
CA PHE A 254 -7.94 -8.45 1.32
C PHE A 254 -7.77 -7.04 0.73
N ILE A 255 -6.69 -6.79 -0.01
CA ILE A 255 -6.41 -5.53 -0.70
C ILE A 255 -6.28 -5.81 -2.20
N SER A 256 -7.29 -5.41 -2.97
CA SER A 256 -7.28 -5.54 -4.43
C SER A 256 -6.05 -4.87 -5.05
N TYR A 257 -5.66 -5.33 -6.24
CA TYR A 257 -4.54 -4.76 -6.99
C TYR A 257 -4.68 -3.23 -7.20
N GLU A 258 -5.87 -2.73 -7.52
CA GLU A 258 -6.16 -1.31 -7.68
C GLU A 258 -5.91 -0.53 -6.37
N ASN A 259 -6.29 -1.10 -5.24
CA ASN A 259 -6.00 -0.49 -3.93
C ASN A 259 -4.51 -0.53 -3.61
N LYS A 260 -3.80 -1.63 -3.90
CA LYS A 260 -2.33 -1.69 -3.77
C LYS A 260 -1.67 -0.59 -4.59
N ARG A 261 -2.07 -0.42 -5.87
CA ARG A 261 -1.61 0.65 -6.77
C ARG A 261 -1.94 2.03 -6.23
N LYS A 262 -3.10 2.23 -5.60
CA LYS A 262 -3.46 3.48 -4.92
C LYS A 262 -2.49 3.81 -3.78
N TYR A 263 -2.25 2.90 -2.84
CA TYR A 263 -1.31 3.14 -1.73
C TYR A 263 0.12 3.37 -2.22
N LEU A 264 0.60 2.56 -3.17
CA LEU A 264 1.95 2.74 -3.72
C LEU A 264 2.12 4.02 -4.52
N ARG A 265 1.05 4.55 -5.12
CA ARG A 265 1.04 5.89 -5.72
C ARG A 265 1.12 7.00 -4.68
N ILE A 266 0.53 6.84 -3.49
CA ILE A 266 0.71 7.78 -2.36
C ILE A 266 2.18 7.80 -1.92
N LEU A 267 2.79 6.62 -1.78
CA LEU A 267 4.21 6.49 -1.47
C LEU A 267 5.08 7.13 -2.55
N ARG A 268 4.85 6.80 -3.82
CA ARG A 268 5.58 7.35 -4.96
C ARG A 268 5.47 8.86 -5.07
N ALA A 269 4.32 9.45 -4.74
CA ALA A 269 4.15 10.90 -4.71
C ALA A 269 5.06 11.60 -3.68
N GLN A 270 5.65 10.87 -2.74
CA GLN A 270 6.69 11.40 -1.85
C GLN A 270 8.08 11.35 -2.47
N LEU A 271 8.31 10.70 -3.61
CA LEU A 271 9.63 10.57 -4.23
C LEU A 271 9.83 11.64 -5.30
N SER A 272 10.92 12.40 -5.20
CA SER A 272 11.35 13.29 -6.29
C SER A 272 11.81 12.50 -7.52
N ASN A 273 11.93 13.18 -8.66
CA ASN A 273 12.43 12.58 -9.88
C ASN A 273 13.88 12.06 -9.71
N TYR A 274 14.72 12.77 -8.96
CA TYR A 274 16.09 12.33 -8.64
C TYR A 274 16.11 11.08 -7.75
N GLU A 275 15.18 10.99 -6.79
CA GLU A 275 15.02 9.80 -5.96
C GLU A 275 14.62 8.57 -6.78
N GLN A 276 13.70 8.73 -7.75
CA GLN A 276 13.32 7.67 -8.67
C GLN A 276 14.49 7.27 -9.59
N ALA A 277 15.30 8.25 -10.05
CA ALA A 277 16.49 7.98 -10.85
C ALA A 277 17.58 7.26 -10.05
N LEU A 278 17.84 7.67 -8.80
CA LEU A 278 18.75 6.98 -7.90
C LEU A 278 18.30 5.55 -7.61
N LEU A 279 16.99 5.33 -7.47
CA LEU A 279 16.42 3.99 -7.29
C LEU A 279 16.61 3.13 -8.54
N PHE A 280 16.40 3.70 -9.73
CA PHE A 280 16.71 3.04 -10.99
C PHE A 280 18.19 2.66 -11.08
N PHE A 281 19.10 3.58 -10.79
CA PHE A 281 20.54 3.29 -10.82
C PHE A 281 20.95 2.24 -9.79
N ASN A 282 20.32 2.21 -8.62
CA ASN A 282 20.55 1.16 -7.63
C ASN A 282 20.21 -0.23 -8.20
N TRP A 283 19.06 -0.37 -8.87
CA TRP A 283 18.67 -1.60 -9.53
C TRP A 283 19.55 -1.93 -10.73
N PHE A 284 19.76 -0.97 -11.64
CA PHE A 284 20.51 -1.18 -12.87
C PHE A 284 21.99 -1.49 -12.59
N SER A 285 22.51 -1.04 -11.44
CA SER A 285 23.85 -1.36 -10.96
C SER A 285 23.99 -2.74 -10.29
N ASP A 286 22.94 -3.55 -10.30
CA ASP A 286 22.81 -4.87 -9.66
C ASP A 286 22.84 -4.85 -8.11
N PHE A 287 22.95 -3.68 -7.46
CA PHE A 287 22.82 -3.52 -5.99
C PHE A 287 21.37 -3.73 -5.51
N GLY A 288 20.41 -3.35 -6.35
CA GLY A 288 18.98 -3.34 -6.07
C GLY A 288 18.18 -4.37 -6.87
N TYR A 289 18.79 -5.48 -7.31
CA TYR A 289 18.15 -6.43 -8.24
C TYR A 289 16.76 -6.92 -7.76
N LYS A 290 16.52 -6.97 -6.45
CA LYS A 290 15.24 -7.40 -5.84
C LYS A 290 14.06 -6.47 -6.15
N TRP A 291 14.29 -5.26 -6.64
CA TRP A 291 13.22 -4.34 -7.04
C TRP A 291 12.49 -4.83 -8.29
N GLU A 292 13.22 -5.38 -9.24
CA GLU A 292 12.70 -5.87 -10.51
C GLU A 292 13.55 -7.06 -10.97
N GLU A 293 13.06 -8.27 -10.71
CA GLU A 293 13.77 -9.51 -11.02
C GLU A 293 13.27 -10.11 -12.34
N ALA A 294 14.18 -10.66 -13.13
CA ALA A 294 13.85 -11.25 -14.43
C ALA A 294 13.07 -12.58 -14.32
N ASN A 295 13.12 -13.24 -13.16
CA ASN A 295 12.40 -14.48 -12.91
C ASN A 295 10.90 -14.19 -12.70
N ASN A 296 10.04 -15.10 -13.16
CA ASN A 296 8.58 -14.96 -12.99
C ASN A 296 8.13 -15.04 -11.51
N LEU A 297 9.03 -15.44 -10.61
CA LEU A 297 8.77 -15.59 -9.17
C LEU A 297 9.29 -14.43 -8.32
N GLY A 298 10.10 -13.55 -8.89
CA GLY A 298 10.67 -12.41 -8.18
C GLY A 298 9.80 -11.18 -8.26
N ASN A 299 10.23 -10.12 -7.57
CA ASN A 299 9.42 -8.91 -7.49
C ASN A 299 9.44 -8.15 -8.82
N LYS A 300 8.30 -7.55 -9.16
CA LYS A 300 8.09 -6.70 -10.33
C LYS A 300 7.62 -5.31 -9.92
N PHE A 301 8.34 -4.67 -8.98
CA PHE A 301 7.86 -3.45 -8.34
C PHE A 301 7.89 -2.24 -9.27
N PHE A 302 8.84 -2.17 -10.19
CA PHE A 302 8.91 -1.08 -11.15
C PHE A 302 7.86 -1.23 -12.23
N THR A 303 7.60 -2.45 -12.71
CA THR A 303 6.65 -2.70 -13.80
C THR A 303 5.20 -2.79 -13.29
N ASP A 304 4.91 -3.73 -12.39
CA ASP A 304 3.54 -3.97 -11.93
C ASP A 304 3.01 -2.80 -11.11
N TYR A 305 3.84 -2.24 -10.22
CA TYR A 305 3.38 -1.18 -9.31
C TYR A 305 3.82 0.23 -9.73
N ARG A 306 4.66 0.37 -10.76
CA ARG A 306 5.07 1.65 -11.36
C ARG A 306 5.74 2.56 -10.33
N ILE A 307 6.59 2.02 -9.45
CA ILE A 307 7.24 2.83 -8.40
C ILE A 307 8.13 3.95 -8.97
N ILE A 308 8.70 3.76 -10.17
CA ILE A 308 9.56 4.75 -10.86
C ILE A 308 8.85 5.44 -12.04
N HIS A 309 7.55 5.72 -11.92
CA HIS A 309 6.72 6.26 -13.00
C HIS A 309 7.13 7.65 -13.52
N ASN A 310 7.69 8.51 -12.67
CA ASN A 310 8.10 9.87 -13.06
C ASN A 310 9.55 9.92 -13.59
N LEU A 311 10.12 8.76 -13.92
CA LEU A 311 11.43 8.65 -14.55
C LEU A 311 11.30 8.88 -16.07
N TYR A 312 12.23 9.66 -16.64
CA TYR A 312 12.30 9.92 -18.08
C TYR A 312 13.74 9.77 -18.61
N PRO A 313 13.94 9.52 -19.92
CA PRO A 313 15.23 9.10 -20.46
C PRO A 313 16.40 10.06 -20.17
N ALA A 314 16.15 11.36 -20.07
CA ALA A 314 17.19 12.34 -19.75
C ALA A 314 17.79 12.18 -18.35
N LEU A 315 16.99 11.77 -17.34
CA LEU A 315 17.48 11.54 -15.97
C LEU A 315 18.38 10.32 -15.85
N ILE A 316 18.28 9.39 -16.79
CA ILE A 316 19.10 8.17 -16.83
C ILE A 316 20.13 8.20 -17.95
N LEU A 317 20.39 9.38 -18.52
CA LEU A 317 21.34 9.60 -19.62
C LEU A 317 21.10 8.68 -20.84
N LYS A 318 19.84 8.27 -21.06
CA LYS A 318 19.44 7.29 -22.09
C LYS A 318 20.25 5.98 -22.04
N MET A 319 20.82 5.62 -20.87
CA MET A 319 21.62 4.40 -20.68
C MET A 319 20.80 3.12 -20.87
N PHE A 320 19.49 3.23 -20.72
CA PHE A 320 18.56 2.13 -20.85
C PHE A 320 17.34 2.58 -21.63
N ASP A 321 16.87 1.69 -22.50
CA ASP A 321 15.59 1.85 -23.19
C ASP A 321 14.46 1.58 -22.21
N LEU A 322 13.86 2.65 -21.66
CA LEU A 322 12.75 2.54 -20.72
C LEU A 322 11.52 1.85 -21.35
N ASP A 323 11.38 1.87 -22.67
CA ASP A 323 10.27 1.18 -23.35
C ASP A 323 10.48 -0.34 -23.40
N ALA A 324 11.66 -0.83 -23.03
CA ALA A 324 11.91 -2.26 -22.81
C ALA A 324 11.16 -2.80 -21.57
N PHE A 325 10.77 -1.95 -20.62
CA PHE A 325 9.94 -2.38 -19.49
C PHE A 325 8.54 -2.75 -19.97
N LYS A 326 8.05 -3.91 -19.54
CA LYS A 326 6.71 -4.41 -19.84
C LYS A 326 6.05 -4.95 -18.58
N SER A 327 4.77 -4.68 -18.42
CA SER A 327 3.93 -5.27 -17.37
C SER A 327 2.64 -5.79 -17.99
N ASP A 328 2.29 -7.01 -17.61
CA ASP A 328 1.01 -7.62 -17.95
C ASP A 328 -0.13 -7.13 -17.02
N ARG A 329 0.21 -6.39 -15.96
CA ARG A 329 -0.75 -5.91 -14.95
C ARG A 329 -1.13 -4.45 -15.15
N LYS A 330 -2.40 -4.21 -15.44
CA LYS A 330 -2.99 -2.88 -15.62
C LYS A 330 -4.25 -2.69 -14.76
N GLU A 331 -4.50 -1.45 -14.32
CA GLU A 331 -5.75 -1.09 -13.64
C GLU A 331 -6.93 -1.21 -14.61
N LYS A 332 -8.01 -1.93 -14.24
CA LYS A 332 -9.12 -2.26 -15.16
C LYS A 332 -9.86 -1.06 -15.75
N ASN A 333 -9.96 0.05 -15.00
CA ASN A 333 -10.80 1.21 -15.34
C ASN A 333 -9.97 2.43 -15.80
N ARG A 334 -8.75 2.21 -16.28
CA ARG A 334 -7.86 3.31 -16.66
C ARG A 334 -7.55 3.26 -18.15
N GLY A 335 -7.95 4.31 -18.87
CA GLY A 335 -7.78 4.40 -20.33
C GLY A 335 -6.31 4.35 -20.77
N ASN A 336 -5.42 4.96 -19.98
CA ASN A 336 -3.98 4.85 -20.14
C ASN A 336 -3.31 4.53 -18.79
N ASP A 337 -2.64 3.39 -18.71
CA ASP A 337 -1.87 2.92 -17.53
C ASP A 337 -0.42 2.62 -17.95
N SER A 338 0.22 3.61 -18.58
CA SER A 338 1.62 3.62 -18.96
C SER A 338 2.54 3.33 -17.76
N ILE A 339 3.71 2.76 -18.04
CA ILE A 339 4.69 2.46 -16.99
C ILE A 339 5.38 3.75 -16.56
N PHE A 340 5.70 4.62 -17.51
CA PHE A 340 6.32 5.91 -17.31
C PHE A 340 5.45 7.05 -17.80
N GLU A 341 5.42 8.15 -17.05
CA GLU A 341 4.60 9.33 -17.33
C GLU A 341 4.92 9.94 -18.70
N TYR A 342 6.18 9.92 -19.13
CA TYR A 342 6.57 10.52 -20.41
C TYR A 342 5.95 9.82 -21.63
N GLN A 343 5.54 8.56 -21.49
CA GLN A 343 4.86 7.80 -22.55
C GLN A 343 3.48 8.40 -22.88
N ASP A 344 2.93 9.22 -21.97
CA ASP A 344 1.63 9.87 -22.14
C ASP A 344 1.77 11.28 -22.76
N TRP A 345 3.00 11.79 -22.92
CA TRP A 345 3.24 13.17 -23.40
C TRP A 345 3.01 13.35 -24.92
N GLY A 346 2.78 12.27 -25.67
CA GLY A 346 2.34 12.33 -27.06
C GLY A 346 3.39 12.84 -28.06
N TYR A 347 4.68 12.61 -27.78
CA TYR A 347 5.80 12.98 -28.67
C TYR A 347 5.96 12.05 -29.87
#